data_AF-A0A316AP06-F1
#
_entry.id   AF-A0A316AP06-F1
#
_cell.length_a   1.000
_cell.length_b   1.000
_cell.length_c   1.000
_cell.angle_alpha   90.00
_cell.angle_beta   90.00
_cell.angle_gamma   90.00
#
_symmetry.space_group_name_H-M   'P 1'
#
loop_
_entity.id
_entity.type
_entity.pdbx_description
1 polymer ?
#
loop_
_entity_poly.entity_id
_entity_poly.type
_entity_poly.pdbx_seq_one_letter_code
_entity_poly.pdbx_strand_id
1 'polypeptide(L)'
;MNLNEALERYTAERPRFQRAAEQVRVRLEHLAAENGLSCRVSAREKDPQGYMIKVVTKGYADAWGEVTDKAGARVIFDRPSHVDDFTKIIDEDPELAVIRIEDKREITDPERLAYSGVHIQVAVTADDGASEAIECEVQLRTAAQDIWSILSHKLLYKPIVELPREQQHAIYRLVALIELFDMEVERVMDALPQQPGYEYSEVLREVESDFLRLTESLSFRRLSIYILDSLQGVIPSDDSYVTKVREYVAANEESLRSIYSDYGPHSDMSSSPDYALFGQAESLMLLERLDNDAFALLSAWNAAGLPEEWLRTLASVSDADIAF
;
A
#
# COMPACT_ATOMS: atom_id res chain seq x y z
N MET A 1 -1.45 -4.66 -45.06
CA MET A 1 -0.14 -4.22 -44.54
C MET A 1 0.71 -5.46 -44.37
N ASN A 2 1.91 -5.51 -44.95
CA ASN A 2 2.82 -6.63 -44.71
C ASN A 2 3.48 -6.50 -43.32
N LEU A 3 4.11 -7.57 -42.80
CA LEU A 3 4.65 -7.59 -41.43
C LEU A 3 5.72 -6.50 -41.20
N ASN A 4 6.53 -6.18 -42.21
CA ASN A 4 7.57 -5.16 -42.13
C ASN A 4 6.96 -3.77 -42.05
N GLU A 5 5.97 -3.46 -42.88
CA GLU A 5 5.22 -2.19 -42.83
C GLU A 5 4.56 -1.98 -41.47
N ALA A 6 4.01 -3.03 -40.87
CA ALA A 6 3.40 -2.97 -39.54
C ALA A 6 4.44 -2.70 -38.43
N LEU A 7 5.63 -3.29 -38.54
CA LEU A 7 6.73 -3.07 -37.60
C LEU A 7 7.36 -1.67 -37.75
N GLU A 8 7.54 -1.20 -38.99
CA GLU A 8 8.02 0.16 -39.28
C GLU A 8 7.05 1.20 -38.72
N ARG A 9 5.75 1.04 -38.97
CA ARG A 9 4.72 1.90 -38.41
C ARG A 9 4.71 1.86 -36.89
N TYR A 10 4.78 0.67 -36.28
CA TYR A 10 4.82 0.54 -34.82
C TYR A 10 6.04 1.25 -34.24
N THR A 11 7.20 1.09 -34.86
CA THR A 11 8.44 1.72 -34.40
C THR A 11 8.36 3.24 -34.49
N ALA A 12 7.75 3.79 -35.55
CA ALA A 12 7.53 5.22 -35.71
C ALA A 12 6.54 5.79 -34.69
N GLU A 13 5.46 5.06 -34.38
CA GLU A 13 4.43 5.49 -33.42
C GLU A 13 4.73 5.10 -31.97
N ARG A 14 5.79 4.31 -31.71
CA ARG A 14 6.15 3.85 -30.35
C ARG A 14 6.26 4.97 -29.30
N PRO A 15 6.88 6.14 -29.58
CA PRO A 15 6.92 7.24 -28.60
C PRO A 15 5.53 7.75 -28.20
N ARG A 16 4.53 7.55 -29.05
CA ARG A 16 3.15 7.92 -28.80
C ARG A 16 2.48 6.95 -27.82
N PHE A 17 2.68 5.64 -28.00
CA PHE A 17 2.20 4.62 -27.05
C PHE A 17 2.88 4.75 -25.68
N GLN A 18 4.17 5.09 -25.65
CA GLN A 18 4.89 5.36 -24.41
C GLN A 18 4.29 6.54 -23.63
N ARG A 19 3.99 7.65 -24.32
CA ARG A 19 3.34 8.82 -23.71
C ARG A 19 1.93 8.50 -23.21
N ALA A 20 1.12 7.80 -24.00
CA ALA A 20 -0.22 7.38 -23.58
C ALA A 20 -0.18 6.47 -22.33
N ALA A 21 0.75 5.50 -22.29
CA ALA A 21 0.91 4.63 -21.13
C ALA A 21 1.32 5.42 -19.88
N GLU A 22 2.21 6.40 -20.02
CA GLU A 22 2.66 7.26 -18.92
C GLU A 22 1.56 8.22 -18.42
N GLN A 23 0.76 8.78 -19.33
CA GLN A 23 -0.40 9.60 -18.94
C GLN A 23 -1.42 8.79 -18.15
N VAL A 24 -1.73 7.57 -18.61
CA VAL A 24 -2.60 6.65 -17.87
C VAL A 24 -1.98 6.32 -16.51
N ARG A 25 -0.66 6.06 -16.42
CA ARG A 25 0.04 5.81 -15.15
C ARG A 25 -0.21 6.93 -14.14
N VAL A 26 0.03 8.18 -14.56
CA VAL A 26 -0.14 9.37 -13.70
C VAL A 26 -1.59 9.54 -13.26
N ARG A 27 -2.56 9.38 -14.18
CA ARG A 27 -3.98 9.45 -13.84
C ARG A 27 -4.36 8.38 -12.81
N LEU A 28 -3.91 7.14 -12.99
CA LEU A 28 -4.18 6.05 -12.06
C LEU A 28 -3.56 6.30 -10.68
N GLU A 29 -2.34 6.86 -10.60
CA GLU A 29 -1.73 7.23 -9.32
C GLU A 29 -2.51 8.32 -8.59
N HIS A 30 -2.97 9.35 -9.31
CA HIS A 30 -3.80 10.40 -8.74
C HIS A 30 -5.14 9.84 -8.25
N LEU A 31 -5.84 9.04 -9.06
CA LEU A 31 -7.10 8.40 -8.68
C LEU A 31 -6.95 7.54 -7.43
N ALA A 32 -5.87 6.77 -7.33
CA ALA A 32 -5.61 5.94 -6.16
C ALA A 32 -5.37 6.80 -4.90
N ALA A 33 -4.56 7.86 -5.01
CA ALA A 33 -4.30 8.77 -3.91
C ALA A 33 -5.55 9.54 -3.44
N GLU A 34 -6.37 10.05 -4.36
CA GLU A 34 -7.63 10.75 -4.06
C GLU A 34 -8.63 9.87 -3.31
N ASN A 35 -8.57 8.55 -3.52
CA ASN A 35 -9.45 7.57 -2.87
C ASN A 35 -8.78 6.85 -1.70
N GLY A 36 -7.58 7.28 -1.26
CA GLY A 36 -6.88 6.69 -0.12
C GLY A 36 -6.42 5.24 -0.34
N LEU A 37 -6.24 4.82 -1.59
CA LEU A 37 -5.85 3.46 -1.96
C LEU A 37 -4.34 3.36 -2.17
N SER A 38 -3.66 2.60 -1.32
CA SER A 38 -2.23 2.32 -1.49
C SER A 38 -2.00 1.29 -2.59
N CYS A 39 -1.19 1.63 -3.58
CA CYS A 39 -0.87 0.74 -4.70
C CYS A 39 0.50 1.02 -5.31
N ARG A 40 0.97 0.09 -6.16
CA ARG A 40 2.11 0.33 -7.06
C ARG A 40 1.64 0.37 -8.49
N VAL A 41 1.91 1.47 -9.18
CA VAL A 41 1.57 1.64 -10.60
C VAL A 41 2.84 1.57 -11.44
N SER A 42 2.76 0.90 -12.58
CA SER A 42 3.81 0.86 -13.59
C SER A 42 3.19 0.95 -14.97
N ALA A 43 3.90 1.53 -15.92
CA ALA A 43 3.44 1.61 -17.30
C ALA A 43 4.56 1.24 -18.27
N ARG A 44 4.15 0.72 -19.42
CA ARG A 44 5.05 0.38 -20.52
C ARG A 44 4.30 0.40 -21.84
N GLU A 45 5.03 0.75 -22.88
CA GLU A 45 4.68 0.37 -24.23
C GLU A 45 5.11 -1.07 -24.51
N LYS A 46 4.50 -1.68 -25.51
CA LYS A 46 4.89 -3.02 -25.95
C LYS A 46 6.25 -2.98 -26.65
N ASP A 47 7.11 -3.96 -26.36
CA ASP A 47 8.34 -4.10 -27.11
C ASP A 47 8.05 -4.46 -28.59
N PRO A 48 8.77 -3.89 -29.59
CA PRO A 48 8.54 -4.19 -31.01
C PRO A 48 8.60 -5.68 -31.36
N GLN A 49 9.47 -6.46 -30.72
CA GLN A 49 9.49 -7.92 -30.93
C GLN A 49 8.24 -8.56 -30.35
N GLY A 50 7.79 -8.10 -29.19
CA GLY A 50 6.54 -8.54 -28.57
C GLY A 50 5.30 -8.22 -29.42
N TYR A 51 5.28 -7.07 -30.09
CA TYR A 51 4.25 -6.71 -31.08
C TYR A 51 4.27 -7.70 -32.25
N MET A 52 5.43 -7.89 -32.87
CA MET A 52 5.59 -8.78 -34.03
C MET A 52 5.18 -10.23 -33.70
N ILE A 53 5.62 -10.76 -32.56
CA ILE A 53 5.25 -12.11 -32.11
C ILE A 53 3.72 -12.22 -31.98
N LYS A 54 3.04 -11.21 -31.42
CA LYS A 54 1.58 -11.23 -31.27
C LYS A 54 0.87 -11.19 -32.62
N VAL A 55 1.33 -10.36 -33.55
CA VAL A 55 0.78 -10.29 -34.91
C VAL A 55 0.85 -11.65 -35.61
N VAL A 56 2.03 -12.30 -35.57
CA VAL A 56 2.24 -13.60 -36.23
C VAL A 56 1.46 -14.72 -35.55
N THR A 57 1.44 -14.76 -34.21
CA THR A 57 0.84 -15.88 -33.46
C THR A 57 -0.69 -15.82 -33.39
N LYS A 58 -1.29 -14.64 -33.49
CA LYS A 58 -2.75 -14.47 -33.42
C LYS A 58 -3.44 -14.43 -34.78
N GLY A 59 -2.68 -14.27 -35.88
CA GLY A 59 -3.23 -14.34 -37.24
C GLY A 59 -4.30 -13.27 -37.54
N TYR A 60 -4.16 -12.09 -36.94
CA TYR A 60 -5.09 -10.97 -37.10
C TYR A 60 -5.26 -10.57 -38.57
N ALA A 61 -6.49 -10.25 -38.97
CA ALA A 61 -6.81 -9.77 -40.31
C ALA A 61 -6.40 -8.30 -40.46
N ASP A 62 -6.59 -7.50 -39.41
CA ASP A 62 -6.03 -6.15 -39.25
C ASP A 62 -5.20 -6.09 -37.97
N ALA A 63 -3.94 -6.51 -38.09
CA ALA A 63 -2.98 -6.48 -36.98
C ALA A 63 -2.84 -5.09 -36.33
N TRP A 64 -3.04 -4.00 -37.08
CA TRP A 64 -2.88 -2.66 -36.53
C TRP A 64 -4.06 -2.31 -35.60
N GLY A 65 -5.30 -2.53 -36.03
CA GLY A 65 -6.48 -2.30 -35.21
C GLY A 65 -6.64 -3.31 -34.07
N GLU A 66 -6.36 -4.60 -34.32
CA GLU A 66 -6.70 -5.68 -33.39
C GLU A 66 -5.71 -5.86 -32.22
N VAL A 67 -4.48 -5.35 -32.33
CA VAL A 67 -3.51 -5.38 -31.22
C VAL A 67 -3.79 -4.19 -30.29
N THR A 68 -4.63 -4.36 -29.27
CA THR A 68 -5.05 -3.24 -28.40
C THR A 68 -4.10 -2.95 -27.22
N ASP A 69 -3.14 -3.83 -26.95
CA ASP A 69 -2.17 -3.72 -25.84
C ASP A 69 -0.83 -3.11 -26.27
N LYS A 70 -0.87 -2.07 -27.12
CA LYS A 70 0.33 -1.32 -27.55
C LYS A 70 0.86 -0.42 -26.44
N ALA A 71 -0.05 0.17 -25.68
CA ALA A 71 0.20 0.83 -24.41
C ALA A 71 -0.43 0.00 -23.28
N GLY A 72 0.21 -0.05 -22.12
CA GLY A 72 -0.37 -0.71 -20.96
C GLY A 72 0.13 -0.14 -19.64
N ALA A 73 -0.76 -0.18 -18.65
CA ALA A 73 -0.48 0.15 -17.27
C ALA A 73 -0.81 -1.06 -16.38
N ARG A 74 -0.14 -1.18 -15.25
CA ARG A 74 -0.40 -2.19 -14.24
C ARG A 74 -0.46 -1.54 -12.88
N VAL A 75 -1.52 -1.86 -12.15
CA VAL A 75 -1.75 -1.43 -10.77
C VAL A 75 -1.75 -2.67 -9.89
N ILE A 76 -0.90 -2.66 -8.86
CA ILE A 76 -0.78 -3.75 -7.90
C ILE A 76 -1.25 -3.24 -6.53
N PHE A 77 -2.34 -3.83 -6.04
CA PHE A 77 -2.89 -3.63 -4.71
C PHE A 77 -2.40 -4.70 -3.72
N ASP A 78 -2.52 -4.38 -2.44
CA ASP A 78 -2.22 -5.27 -1.32
C ASP A 78 -3.33 -6.28 -1.04
N ARG A 79 -4.58 -5.96 -1.36
CA ARG A 79 -5.75 -6.80 -1.11
C ARG A 79 -6.75 -6.84 -2.28
N PRO A 80 -7.55 -7.93 -2.41
CA PRO A 80 -8.55 -8.07 -3.47
C PRO A 80 -9.61 -6.97 -3.56
N SER A 81 -10.21 -6.53 -2.45
CA SER A 81 -11.29 -5.52 -2.51
C SER A 81 -10.86 -4.20 -3.13
N HIS A 82 -9.60 -3.78 -2.91
CA HIS A 82 -9.05 -2.59 -3.56
C HIS A 82 -9.01 -2.74 -5.10
N VAL A 83 -8.83 -3.95 -5.64
CA VAL A 83 -8.96 -4.21 -7.09
C VAL A 83 -10.39 -3.94 -7.55
N ASP A 84 -11.38 -4.38 -6.78
CA ASP A 84 -12.81 -4.22 -7.11
C ASP A 84 -13.25 -2.76 -7.02
N ASP A 85 -12.86 -2.07 -5.96
CA ASP A 85 -13.18 -0.67 -5.75
C ASP A 85 -12.52 0.22 -6.81
N PHE A 86 -11.25 -0.05 -7.12
CA PHE A 86 -10.54 0.72 -8.14
C PHE A 86 -11.04 0.43 -9.56
N THR A 87 -11.57 -0.76 -9.82
CA THR A 87 -12.26 -1.06 -11.08
C THR A 87 -13.46 -0.11 -11.30
N LYS A 88 -14.27 0.13 -10.25
CA LYS A 88 -15.41 1.05 -10.31
C LYS A 88 -14.95 2.50 -10.45
N ILE A 89 -13.92 2.90 -9.70
CA ILE A 89 -13.35 4.26 -9.77
C ILE A 89 -12.87 4.57 -11.21
N ILE A 90 -12.22 3.63 -11.88
CA ILE A 90 -11.80 3.81 -13.29
C ILE A 90 -13.00 3.89 -14.23
N ASP A 91 -14.04 3.07 -14.02
CA ASP A 91 -15.25 3.07 -14.86
C ASP A 91 -16.04 4.39 -14.78
N GLU A 92 -15.94 5.08 -13.64
CA GLU A 92 -16.59 6.37 -13.39
C GLU A 92 -15.69 7.58 -13.77
N ASP A 93 -14.43 7.35 -14.13
CA ASP A 93 -13.47 8.42 -14.42
C ASP A 93 -13.70 9.04 -15.81
N PRO A 94 -13.96 10.37 -15.91
CA PRO A 94 -14.23 11.01 -17.19
C PRO A 94 -12.98 11.21 -18.07
N GLU A 95 -11.77 11.09 -17.53
CA GLU A 95 -10.52 11.22 -18.30
C GLU A 95 -10.08 9.89 -18.92
N LEU A 96 -10.55 8.76 -18.38
CA LEU A 96 -10.29 7.42 -18.90
C LEU A 96 -11.55 6.87 -19.58
N ALA A 97 -11.63 7.02 -20.91
CA ALA A 97 -12.76 6.47 -21.66
C ALA A 97 -12.69 4.93 -21.68
N VAL A 98 -13.45 4.28 -20.80
CA VAL A 98 -13.50 2.81 -20.71
C VAL A 98 -14.20 2.21 -21.92
N ILE A 99 -13.51 1.30 -22.61
CA ILE A 99 -14.02 0.55 -23.78
C ILE A 99 -14.58 -0.81 -23.34
N ARG A 100 -13.87 -1.53 -22.49
CA ARG A 100 -14.26 -2.86 -22.00
C ARG A 100 -13.56 -3.19 -20.69
N ILE A 101 -14.25 -3.95 -19.83
CA ILE A 101 -13.72 -4.54 -18.60
C ILE A 101 -13.82 -6.06 -18.72
N GLU A 102 -12.73 -6.76 -18.45
CA GLU A 102 -12.64 -8.21 -18.42
C GLU A 102 -12.13 -8.67 -17.05
N ASP A 103 -13.00 -9.26 -16.24
CA ASP A 103 -12.56 -9.94 -15.03
C ASP A 103 -11.95 -11.31 -15.37
N LYS A 104 -10.64 -11.46 -15.18
CA LYS A 104 -9.88 -12.69 -15.45
C LYS A 104 -9.60 -13.50 -14.19
N ARG A 105 -10.32 -13.21 -13.10
CA ARG A 105 -10.41 -14.05 -11.90
C ARG A 105 -11.54 -15.08 -12.05
N GLU A 106 -12.59 -14.73 -12.78
CA GLU A 106 -13.72 -15.64 -12.99
C GLU A 106 -13.31 -16.85 -13.84
N ILE A 107 -13.52 -18.04 -13.28
CA ILE A 107 -13.38 -19.31 -13.99
C ILE A 107 -14.64 -19.51 -14.84
N THR A 108 -14.66 -18.92 -16.03
CA THR A 108 -15.72 -19.13 -17.02
C THR A 108 -15.62 -20.50 -17.71
N ASP A 109 -14.46 -21.14 -17.63
CA ASP A 109 -14.17 -22.48 -18.14
C ASP A 109 -13.40 -23.26 -17.06
N PRO A 110 -13.99 -24.30 -16.45
CA PRO A 110 -13.34 -25.11 -15.41
C PRO A 110 -12.01 -25.76 -15.85
N GLU A 111 -11.76 -25.86 -17.15
CA GLU A 111 -10.51 -26.39 -17.71
C GLU A 111 -9.46 -25.29 -17.94
N ARG A 112 -9.82 -24.00 -17.75
CA ARG A 112 -8.89 -22.88 -17.84
C ARG A 112 -8.40 -22.47 -16.46
N LEU A 113 -7.11 -22.68 -16.26
CA LEU A 113 -6.34 -22.12 -15.15
C LEU A 113 -6.27 -20.59 -15.27
N ALA A 114 -7.20 -19.87 -14.64
CA ALA A 114 -7.26 -18.42 -14.65
C ALA A 114 -7.40 -17.87 -13.23
N TYR A 115 -6.55 -16.90 -12.90
CA TYR A 115 -6.65 -16.03 -11.72
C TYR A 115 -5.65 -14.88 -11.90
N SER A 116 -5.89 -14.02 -12.89
CA SER A 116 -4.89 -13.05 -13.40
C SER A 116 -5.24 -11.58 -13.18
N GLY A 117 -6.26 -11.31 -12.35
CA GLY A 117 -6.76 -9.98 -12.03
C GLY A 117 -7.81 -9.46 -13.02
N VAL A 118 -8.05 -8.15 -13.01
CA VAL A 118 -9.00 -7.48 -13.90
C VAL A 118 -8.24 -6.73 -14.99
N HIS A 119 -8.70 -6.83 -16.23
CA HIS A 119 -8.15 -6.10 -17.37
C HIS A 119 -9.17 -5.07 -17.85
N ILE A 120 -8.79 -3.80 -17.92
CA ILE A 120 -9.62 -2.70 -18.38
C ILE A 120 -8.97 -2.12 -19.64
N GLN A 121 -9.71 -2.04 -20.73
CA GLN A 121 -9.27 -1.33 -21.92
C GLN A 121 -9.81 0.08 -21.85
N VAL A 122 -8.92 1.07 -21.85
CA VAL A 122 -9.28 2.50 -21.86
C VAL A 122 -8.75 3.15 -23.13
N ALA A 123 -9.38 4.25 -23.55
CA ALA A 123 -8.88 5.12 -24.63
C ALA A 123 -8.43 6.46 -24.05
N VAL A 124 -7.25 6.93 -24.46
CA VAL A 124 -6.73 8.25 -24.08
C VAL A 124 -6.19 8.99 -25.29
N THR A 125 -6.45 10.28 -25.40
CA THR A 125 -5.79 11.12 -26.41
C THR A 125 -4.42 11.52 -25.87
N ALA A 126 -3.36 11.12 -26.57
CA ALA A 126 -2.00 11.45 -26.13
C ALA A 126 -1.78 12.97 -26.18
N ASP A 127 -1.02 13.51 -25.21
CA ASP A 127 -0.62 14.93 -25.25
C ASP A 127 0.55 15.13 -26.21
N ASP A 128 0.27 14.95 -27.50
CA ASP A 128 1.22 15.06 -28.58
C ASP A 128 0.73 15.87 -29.78
N GLY A 129 -0.42 16.53 -29.62
CA GLY A 129 -1.09 17.30 -30.67
C GLY A 129 -1.88 16.45 -31.68
N ALA A 130 -1.86 15.11 -31.58
CA ALA A 130 -2.72 14.25 -32.38
C ALA A 130 -4.10 14.12 -31.70
N SER A 131 -5.16 14.14 -32.49
CA SER A 131 -6.54 13.99 -31.98
C SER A 131 -7.00 12.54 -31.84
N GLU A 132 -6.27 11.59 -32.42
CA GLU A 132 -6.65 10.19 -32.38
C GLU A 132 -6.38 9.60 -30.99
N ALA A 133 -7.38 8.91 -30.44
CA ALA A 133 -7.29 8.23 -29.15
C ALA A 133 -6.48 6.93 -29.28
N ILE A 134 -5.78 6.58 -28.20
CA ILE A 134 -4.94 5.39 -28.10
C ILE A 134 -5.52 4.48 -27.04
N GLU A 135 -5.68 3.23 -27.42
CA GLU A 135 -6.05 2.17 -26.52
C GLU A 135 -4.88 1.82 -25.57
N CYS A 136 -5.16 1.81 -24.28
CA CYS A 136 -4.26 1.38 -23.21
C CYS A 136 -4.92 0.25 -22.40
N GLU A 137 -4.21 -0.86 -22.23
CA GLU A 137 -4.67 -1.95 -21.35
C GLU A 137 -4.20 -1.70 -19.92
N VAL A 138 -5.13 -1.47 -19.00
CA VAL A 138 -4.89 -1.35 -17.55
C VAL A 138 -5.11 -2.73 -16.91
N GLN A 139 -4.10 -3.25 -16.23
CA GLN A 139 -4.15 -4.52 -15.51
C GLN A 139 -4.18 -4.27 -14.00
N LEU A 140 -5.29 -4.57 -13.35
CA LEU A 140 -5.45 -4.46 -11.89
C LEU A 140 -5.23 -5.82 -11.24
N ARG A 141 -4.34 -5.88 -10.25
CA ARG A 141 -3.92 -7.14 -9.62
C ARG A 141 -3.64 -6.99 -8.13
N THR A 142 -3.73 -8.09 -7.40
CA THR A 142 -3.04 -8.27 -6.13
C THR A 142 -1.56 -8.61 -6.34
N ALA A 143 -0.74 -8.53 -5.29
CA ALA A 143 0.64 -8.99 -5.34
C ALA A 143 0.75 -10.49 -5.73
N ALA A 144 -0.15 -11.32 -5.22
CA ALA A 144 -0.17 -12.75 -5.50
C ALA A 144 -0.52 -13.03 -6.98
N GLN A 145 -1.52 -12.31 -7.52
CA GLN A 145 -1.87 -12.37 -8.95
C GLN A 145 -0.74 -11.89 -9.85
N ASP A 146 0.02 -10.85 -9.46
CA ASP A 146 1.15 -10.40 -10.26
C ASP A 146 2.26 -11.46 -10.34
N ILE A 147 2.63 -12.06 -9.21
CA ILE A 147 3.57 -13.19 -9.16
C ILE A 147 3.06 -14.35 -10.02
N TRP A 148 1.79 -14.72 -9.86
CA TRP A 148 1.20 -15.78 -10.66
C TRP A 148 1.26 -15.49 -12.15
N SER A 149 0.98 -14.26 -12.58
CA SER A 149 1.03 -13.88 -14.00
C SER A 149 2.41 -14.05 -14.64
N ILE A 150 3.48 -13.82 -13.87
CA ILE A 150 4.87 -13.96 -14.32
C ILE A 150 5.22 -15.45 -14.47
N LEU A 151 4.76 -16.28 -13.52
CA LEU A 151 5.02 -17.71 -13.51
C LEU A 151 4.16 -18.46 -14.53
N SER A 152 2.87 -18.17 -14.59
CA SER A 152 1.90 -18.83 -15.48
C SER A 152 2.28 -18.66 -16.95
N HIS A 153 2.80 -17.49 -17.35
CA HIS A 153 3.30 -17.29 -18.71
C HIS A 153 4.47 -18.25 -19.06
N LYS A 154 5.36 -18.54 -18.10
CA LYS A 154 6.45 -19.50 -18.30
C LYS A 154 5.94 -20.95 -18.30
N LEU A 155 5.00 -21.27 -17.42
CA LEU A 155 4.51 -22.63 -17.20
C LEU A 155 3.49 -23.08 -18.25
N LEU A 156 2.62 -22.18 -18.72
CA LEU A 156 1.47 -22.49 -19.58
C LEU A 156 1.70 -22.15 -21.05
N TYR A 157 2.42 -21.07 -21.35
CA TYR A 157 2.59 -20.57 -22.73
C TYR A 157 3.92 -20.96 -23.38
N LYS A 158 4.93 -21.38 -22.60
CA LYS A 158 6.20 -21.93 -23.11
C LYS A 158 6.53 -23.36 -22.65
N PRO A 159 5.58 -24.31 -22.53
CA PRO A 159 5.96 -25.69 -22.30
C PRO A 159 6.62 -26.23 -23.57
N ILE A 160 7.93 -26.49 -23.50
CA ILE A 160 8.71 -27.11 -24.59
C ILE A 160 8.15 -28.50 -24.93
N VAL A 161 7.40 -29.11 -24.00
CA VAL A 161 6.73 -30.42 -24.08
C VAL A 161 5.45 -30.37 -23.23
N GLU A 162 4.39 -31.08 -23.62
CA GLU A 162 3.22 -31.29 -22.77
C GLU A 162 3.63 -31.78 -21.37
N LEU A 163 3.16 -31.08 -20.34
CA LEU A 163 3.48 -31.43 -18.96
C LEU A 163 2.79 -32.76 -18.59
N PRO A 164 3.47 -33.71 -17.92
CA PRO A 164 2.80 -34.88 -17.39
C PRO A 164 1.72 -34.50 -16.36
N ARG A 165 0.76 -35.41 -16.15
CA ARG A 165 -0.44 -35.15 -15.32
C ARG A 165 -0.11 -34.65 -13.92
N GLU A 166 0.97 -35.14 -13.31
CA GLU A 166 1.39 -34.72 -11.97
C GLU A 166 1.75 -33.22 -11.92
N GLN A 167 2.48 -32.72 -12.92
CA GLN A 167 2.87 -31.31 -13.01
C GLN A 167 1.67 -30.44 -13.38
N GLN A 168 0.77 -30.92 -14.24
CA GLN A 168 -0.51 -30.23 -14.49
C GLN A 168 -1.30 -30.07 -13.18
N HIS A 169 -1.45 -31.16 -12.40
CA HIS A 169 -2.09 -31.10 -11.07
C HIS A 169 -1.38 -30.13 -10.12
N ALA A 170 -0.06 -29.99 -10.18
CA ALA A 170 0.67 -29.01 -9.38
C ALA A 170 0.31 -27.56 -9.76
N ILE A 171 0.10 -27.28 -11.04
CA ILE A 171 -0.32 -25.97 -11.52
C ILE A 171 -1.73 -25.61 -11.00
N TYR A 172 -2.68 -26.57 -11.01
CA TYR A 172 -4.00 -26.36 -10.38
C TYR A 172 -3.89 -26.02 -8.89
N ARG A 173 -3.03 -26.73 -8.15
CA ARG A 173 -2.79 -26.43 -6.72
C ARG A 173 -2.19 -25.04 -6.51
N LEU A 174 -1.33 -24.57 -7.42
CA LEU A 174 -0.76 -23.23 -7.33
C LEU A 174 -1.84 -22.15 -7.54
N VAL A 175 -2.73 -22.30 -8.52
CA VAL A 175 -3.85 -21.36 -8.69
C VAL A 175 -4.72 -21.31 -7.44
N ALA A 176 -5.12 -22.48 -6.93
CA ALA A 176 -5.93 -22.55 -5.70
C ALA A 176 -5.21 -21.94 -4.50
N LEU A 177 -3.88 -22.13 -4.38
CA LEU A 177 -3.10 -21.53 -3.30
C LEU A 177 -3.04 -20.00 -3.40
N ILE A 178 -2.92 -19.45 -4.60
CA ILE A 178 -2.89 -18.01 -4.83
C ILE A 178 -4.24 -17.38 -4.50
N GLU A 179 -5.33 -18.00 -4.94
CA GLU A 179 -6.70 -17.56 -4.60
C GLU A 179 -6.94 -17.61 -3.08
N LEU A 180 -6.61 -18.73 -2.43
CA LEU A 180 -6.74 -18.87 -0.97
C LEU A 180 -5.87 -17.86 -0.22
N PHE A 181 -4.66 -17.58 -0.69
CA PHE A 181 -3.79 -16.56 -0.09
C PHE A 181 -4.46 -15.20 -0.12
N ASP A 182 -4.98 -14.77 -1.27
CA ASP A 182 -5.68 -13.50 -1.42
C ASP A 182 -6.93 -13.43 -0.52
N MET A 183 -7.70 -14.53 -0.41
CA MET A 183 -8.85 -14.61 0.50
C MET A 183 -8.48 -14.45 1.99
N GLU A 184 -7.37 -15.05 2.42
CA GLU A 184 -6.90 -14.91 3.79
C GLU A 184 -6.31 -13.51 4.06
N VAL A 185 -5.62 -12.92 3.08
CA VAL A 185 -5.16 -11.52 3.16
C VAL A 185 -6.36 -10.59 3.34
N GLU A 186 -7.39 -10.73 2.50
CA GLU A 186 -8.62 -9.94 2.61
C GLU A 186 -9.23 -10.06 4.01
N ARG A 187 -9.41 -11.29 4.51
CA ARG A 187 -9.98 -11.55 5.84
C ARG A 187 -9.17 -10.89 6.96
N VAL A 188 -7.84 -10.97 6.91
CA VAL A 188 -6.98 -10.36 7.92
C VAL A 188 -7.05 -8.84 7.85
N MET A 189 -7.00 -8.27 6.63
CA MET A 189 -7.07 -6.82 6.43
C MET A 189 -8.41 -6.23 6.89
N ASP A 190 -9.53 -6.96 6.73
CA ASP A 190 -10.83 -6.59 7.28
C ASP A 190 -10.87 -6.62 8.82
N ALA A 191 -10.17 -7.58 9.42
CA ALA A 191 -10.16 -7.76 10.87
C ALA A 191 -9.24 -6.76 11.59
N LEU A 192 -8.23 -6.20 10.91
CA LEU A 192 -7.23 -5.31 11.50
C LEU A 192 -7.84 -4.04 12.13
N PRO A 193 -8.71 -3.26 11.46
CA PRO A 193 -9.35 -2.08 12.05
C PRO A 193 -10.21 -2.37 13.28
N GLN A 194 -10.62 -3.63 13.48
CA GLN A 194 -11.43 -4.05 14.63
C GLN A 194 -10.57 -4.48 15.84
N GLN A 195 -9.23 -4.47 15.71
CA GLN A 195 -8.35 -4.82 16.82
C GLN A 195 -8.14 -3.63 17.77
N PRO A 196 -8.09 -3.87 19.10
CA PRO A 196 -7.79 -2.84 20.08
C PRO A 196 -6.51 -2.07 19.75
N GLY A 197 -6.58 -0.74 19.86
CA GLY A 197 -5.53 0.22 19.53
C GLY A 197 -5.01 0.25 18.08
N TYR A 198 -5.70 -0.38 17.10
CA TYR A 198 -5.33 -0.23 15.68
C TYR A 198 -5.39 1.22 15.20
N GLU A 199 -6.33 2.01 15.72
CA GLU A 199 -6.47 3.43 15.41
C GLU A 199 -5.19 4.24 15.72
N TYR A 200 -4.39 3.81 16.69
CA TYR A 200 -3.12 4.45 17.02
C TYR A 200 -1.96 4.03 16.12
N SER A 201 -2.17 3.08 15.19
CA SER A 201 -1.08 2.51 14.39
C SER A 201 -0.35 3.56 13.54
N GLU A 202 -1.05 4.57 13.05
CA GLU A 202 -0.48 5.67 12.29
C GLU A 202 0.26 6.66 13.20
N VAL A 203 -0.39 7.11 14.28
CA VAL A 203 0.24 7.99 15.28
C VAL A 203 1.50 7.36 15.85
N LEU A 204 1.45 6.08 16.23
CA LEU A 204 2.60 5.35 16.74
C LEU A 204 3.72 5.24 15.72
N ARG A 205 3.44 5.05 14.43
CA ARG A 205 4.48 4.98 13.40
C ARG A 205 5.29 6.27 13.34
N GLU A 206 4.60 7.41 13.39
CA GLU A 206 5.24 8.72 13.36
C GLU A 206 6.03 8.99 14.64
N VAL A 207 5.42 8.74 15.79
CA VAL A 207 6.05 8.94 17.10
C VAL A 207 7.26 8.02 17.31
N GLU A 208 7.21 6.77 16.82
CA GLU A 208 8.34 5.86 16.84
C GLU A 208 9.52 6.35 15.99
N SER A 209 9.26 6.98 14.84
CA SER A 209 10.30 7.57 14.01
C SER A 209 11.03 8.69 14.76
N ASP A 210 10.28 9.56 15.44
CA ASP A 210 10.85 10.62 16.28
C ASP A 210 11.59 10.05 17.49
N PHE A 211 11.00 9.07 18.18
CA PHE A 211 11.64 8.39 19.31
C PHE A 211 12.96 7.73 18.92
N LEU A 212 13.01 7.03 17.77
CA LEU A 212 14.22 6.42 17.25
C LEU A 212 15.31 7.46 16.95
N ARG A 213 14.94 8.62 16.40
CA ARG A 213 15.86 9.75 16.13
C ARG A 213 16.41 10.39 17.42
N LEU A 214 15.64 10.38 18.49
CA LEU A 214 16.03 10.94 19.79
C LEU A 214 16.88 9.96 20.61
N THR A 215 16.56 8.66 20.54
CA THR A 215 17.09 7.65 21.48
C THR A 215 17.99 6.60 20.86
N GLU A 216 18.01 6.48 19.53
CA GLU A 216 18.68 5.39 18.80
C GLU A 216 18.19 3.98 19.16
N SER A 217 16.98 3.88 19.73
CA SER A 217 16.37 2.62 20.16
C SER A 217 14.96 2.43 19.62
N LEU A 218 14.53 1.17 19.54
CA LEU A 218 13.16 0.78 19.18
C LEU A 218 12.30 0.67 20.45
N SER A 219 11.03 1.05 20.34
CA SER A 219 10.02 0.87 21.37
C SER A 219 9.31 -0.49 21.28
N PHE A 220 8.57 -0.85 22.33
CA PHE A 220 7.71 -2.04 22.37
C PHE A 220 6.25 -1.70 22.09
N ARG A 221 5.84 -1.76 20.82
CA ARG A 221 4.47 -1.48 20.36
C ARG A 221 3.33 -2.07 21.19
N ARG A 222 3.51 -3.26 21.75
CA ARG A 222 2.46 -3.92 22.54
C ARG A 222 2.12 -3.14 23.81
N LEU A 223 3.12 -2.54 24.47
CA LEU A 223 2.89 -1.70 25.64
C LEU A 223 2.25 -0.38 25.23
N SER A 224 2.73 0.22 24.14
CA SER A 224 2.18 1.45 23.57
C SER A 224 0.70 1.31 23.27
N ILE A 225 0.30 0.25 22.56
CA ILE A 225 -1.09 -0.04 22.24
C ILE A 225 -1.93 -0.17 23.51
N TYR A 226 -1.46 -0.90 24.52
CA TYR A 226 -2.18 -1.07 25.78
C TYR A 226 -2.43 0.25 26.52
N ILE A 227 -1.41 1.11 26.60
CA ILE A 227 -1.52 2.42 27.26
C ILE A 227 -2.44 3.34 26.46
N LEU A 228 -2.23 3.44 25.14
CA LEU A 228 -3.00 4.36 24.29
C LEU A 228 -4.47 3.96 24.19
N ASP A 229 -4.77 2.67 24.05
CA ASP A 229 -6.14 2.14 24.08
C ASP A 229 -6.85 2.47 25.40
N SER A 230 -6.11 2.48 26.51
CA SER A 230 -6.62 2.88 27.83
C SER A 230 -6.87 4.40 27.96
N LEU A 231 -6.35 5.22 27.04
CA LEU A 231 -6.33 6.69 27.11
C LEU A 231 -7.07 7.38 25.95
N GLN A 232 -7.94 6.66 25.22
CA GLN A 232 -8.72 7.16 24.07
C GLN A 232 -9.44 8.49 24.29
N GLY A 233 -9.90 8.77 25.52
CA GLY A 233 -10.58 10.03 25.83
C GLY A 233 -9.68 11.26 25.91
N VAL A 234 -8.36 11.08 26.01
CA VAL A 234 -7.38 12.16 26.23
C VAL A 234 -6.32 12.23 25.15
N ILE A 235 -6.00 11.09 24.54
CA ILE A 235 -5.03 10.96 23.46
C ILE A 235 -5.80 10.59 22.18
N PRO A 236 -6.07 11.55 21.28
CA PRO A 236 -6.72 11.27 20.00
C PRO A 236 -5.82 10.44 19.08
N SER A 237 -6.42 9.71 18.15
CA SER A 237 -5.74 8.91 17.13
C SER A 237 -5.70 9.57 15.75
N ASP A 238 -6.16 10.82 15.63
CA ASP A 238 -6.31 11.53 14.36
C ASP A 238 -5.03 12.26 13.88
N ASP A 239 -5.00 12.62 12.59
CA ASP A 239 -3.90 13.35 11.95
C ASP A 239 -3.58 14.70 12.60
N SER A 240 -4.59 15.34 13.21
CA SER A 240 -4.39 16.61 13.92
C SER A 240 -3.54 16.40 15.17
N TYR A 241 -3.71 15.26 15.85
CA TYR A 241 -2.90 14.91 17.00
C TYR A 241 -1.49 14.49 16.61
N VAL A 242 -1.31 13.75 15.50
CA VAL A 242 0.02 13.48 14.94
C VAL A 242 0.80 14.78 14.73
N THR A 243 0.15 15.78 14.15
CA THR A 243 0.75 17.09 13.89
C THR A 243 1.15 17.78 15.20
N LYS A 244 0.29 17.75 16.23
CA LYS A 244 0.60 18.33 17.54
C LYS A 244 1.83 17.68 18.20
N VAL A 245 1.91 16.35 18.19
CA VAL A 245 3.06 15.65 18.80
C VAL A 245 4.35 15.98 18.04
N ARG A 246 4.31 16.03 16.71
CA ARG A 246 5.46 16.41 15.88
C ARG A 246 5.94 17.83 16.19
N GLU A 247 5.01 18.79 16.30
CA GLU A 247 5.33 20.18 16.67
C GLU A 247 5.93 20.26 18.08
N TYR A 248 5.37 19.51 19.04
CA TYR A 248 5.91 19.41 20.40
C TYR A 248 7.34 18.86 20.42
N VAL A 249 7.60 17.76 19.70
CA VAL A 249 8.94 17.17 19.60
C VAL A 249 9.94 18.16 19.00
N ALA A 250 9.56 18.86 17.92
CA ALA A 250 10.42 19.84 17.28
C ALA A 250 10.74 21.04 18.19
N ALA A 251 9.75 21.50 18.97
CA ALA A 251 9.94 22.61 19.91
C ALA A 251 10.82 22.24 21.11
N ASN A 252 10.82 20.97 21.52
CA ASN A 252 11.47 20.48 22.75
C ASN A 252 12.67 19.55 22.49
N GLU A 253 13.21 19.51 21.27
CA GLU A 253 14.20 18.50 20.87
C GLU A 253 15.43 18.44 21.79
N GLU A 254 15.99 19.59 22.19
CA GLU A 254 17.16 19.63 23.07
C GLU A 254 16.84 19.07 24.48
N SER A 255 15.69 19.47 25.04
CA SER A 255 15.23 18.99 26.35
C SER A 255 14.95 17.48 26.32
N LEU A 256 14.22 17.01 25.30
CA LEU A 256 13.90 15.59 25.12
C LEU A 256 15.18 14.75 24.97
N ARG A 257 16.20 15.23 24.25
CA ARG A 257 17.50 14.54 24.17
C ARG A 257 18.17 14.43 25.53
N SER A 258 18.12 15.47 26.37
CA SER A 258 18.63 15.40 27.74
C SER A 258 17.86 14.37 28.56
N ILE A 259 16.52 14.42 28.52
CA ILE A 259 15.64 13.48 29.24
C ILE A 259 15.96 12.03 28.86
N TYR A 260 16.04 11.72 27.57
CA TYR A 260 16.32 10.35 27.13
C TYR A 260 17.78 9.93 27.34
N SER A 261 18.73 10.86 27.44
CA SER A 261 20.09 10.56 27.89
C SER A 261 20.10 10.11 29.36
N ASP A 262 19.33 10.80 30.20
CA ASP A 262 19.33 10.56 31.66
C ASP A 262 18.45 9.37 32.09
N TYR A 263 17.34 9.13 31.37
CA TYR A 263 16.32 8.16 31.76
C TYR A 263 15.95 7.14 30.67
N GLY A 264 16.38 7.36 29.43
CA GLY A 264 15.98 6.57 28.28
C GLY A 264 16.65 5.18 28.18
N PRO A 265 16.49 4.49 27.05
CA PRO A 265 16.90 3.10 26.85
C PRO A 265 18.38 2.80 27.11
N HIS A 266 19.25 3.80 26.96
CA HIS A 266 20.69 3.67 27.12
C HIS A 266 21.20 4.25 28.45
N SER A 267 20.31 4.72 29.31
CA SER A 267 20.66 5.26 30.62
C SER A 267 20.85 4.17 31.69
N ASP A 268 21.48 4.54 32.81
CA ASP A 268 21.57 3.68 33.99
C ASP A 268 20.17 3.33 34.57
N MET A 269 19.17 4.18 34.31
CA MET A 269 17.79 4.02 34.79
C MET A 269 16.96 3.06 33.94
N SER A 270 17.44 2.63 32.77
CA SER A 270 16.75 1.71 31.86
C SER A 270 16.34 0.37 32.49
N SER A 271 17.04 -0.05 33.55
CA SER A 271 16.75 -1.28 34.29
C SER A 271 15.68 -1.11 35.39
N SER A 272 15.30 0.13 35.70
CA SER A 272 14.31 0.45 36.73
C SER A 272 12.89 0.32 36.18
N PRO A 273 11.99 -0.44 36.85
CA PRO A 273 10.62 -0.61 36.39
C PRO A 273 9.81 0.70 36.41
N ASP A 274 10.18 1.66 37.26
CA ASP A 274 9.47 2.94 37.40
C ASP A 274 9.73 3.88 36.22
N TYR A 275 10.80 3.62 35.45
CA TYR A 275 11.22 4.41 34.29
C TYR A 275 10.89 3.73 32.96
N ALA A 276 10.03 2.70 32.97
CA ALA A 276 9.71 1.89 31.79
C ALA A 276 9.23 2.72 30.60
N LEU A 277 8.48 3.81 30.83
CA LEU A 277 7.95 4.68 29.78
C LEU A 277 9.04 5.42 29.00
N PHE A 278 10.17 5.77 29.63
CA PHE A 278 11.28 6.44 28.92
C PHE A 278 11.93 5.54 27.87
N GLY A 279 11.69 4.23 27.94
CA GLY A 279 12.05 3.27 26.92
C GLY A 279 11.05 3.12 25.78
N GLN A 280 9.94 3.86 25.80
CA GLN A 280 8.83 3.70 24.86
C GLN A 280 8.49 4.98 24.10
N ALA A 281 8.00 4.80 22.87
CA ALA A 281 7.65 5.91 21.98
C ALA A 281 6.44 6.71 22.50
N GLU A 282 5.47 6.06 23.15
CA GLU A 282 4.30 6.75 23.73
C GLU A 282 4.68 7.78 24.80
N SER A 283 5.89 7.74 25.38
CA SER A 283 6.35 8.78 26.30
C SER A 283 6.34 10.18 25.67
N LEU A 284 6.58 10.31 24.37
CA LEU A 284 6.48 11.60 23.67
C LEU A 284 5.05 12.16 23.69
N MET A 285 4.06 11.29 23.49
CA MET A 285 2.64 11.65 23.52
C MET A 285 2.21 11.98 24.95
N LEU A 286 2.69 11.20 25.92
CA LEU A 286 2.39 11.42 27.33
C LEU A 286 3.04 12.71 27.87
N LEU A 287 4.28 13.02 27.49
CA LEU A 287 4.94 14.28 27.83
C LEU A 287 4.21 15.48 27.22
N GLU A 288 3.80 15.38 25.96
CA GLU A 288 2.99 16.41 25.32
C GLU A 288 1.66 16.63 26.06
N ARG A 289 0.99 15.56 26.47
CA ARG A 289 -0.24 15.66 27.29
C ARG A 289 0.02 16.17 28.69
N LEU A 290 1.14 15.83 29.33
CA LEU A 290 1.51 16.36 30.64
C LEU A 290 1.66 17.89 30.57
N ASP A 291 2.36 18.40 29.57
CA ASP A 291 2.60 19.84 29.45
C ASP A 291 1.36 20.64 29.03
N ASN A 292 0.41 20.02 28.31
CA ASN A 292 -0.73 20.74 27.71
C ASN A 292 -2.11 20.40 28.29
N ASP A 293 -2.29 19.21 28.88
CA ASP A 293 -3.56 18.74 29.45
C ASP A 293 -3.36 17.71 30.60
N ALA A 294 -2.42 18.06 31.48
CA ALA A 294 -2.02 17.32 32.68
C ALA A 294 -3.18 16.66 33.45
N PHE A 295 -4.21 17.45 33.76
CA PHE A 295 -5.31 17.02 34.62
C PHE A 295 -6.18 15.95 33.95
N ALA A 296 -6.49 16.13 32.66
CA ALA A 296 -7.24 15.13 31.91
C ALA A 296 -6.46 13.82 31.82
N LEU A 297 -5.15 13.91 31.53
CA LEU A 297 -4.27 12.74 31.47
C LEU A 297 -4.24 11.99 32.80
N LEU A 298 -3.98 12.68 33.92
CA LEU A 298 -3.94 12.04 35.25
C LEU A 298 -5.29 11.40 35.59
N SER A 299 -6.41 12.07 35.31
CA SER A 299 -7.73 11.52 35.55
C SER A 299 -7.99 10.24 34.74
N ALA A 300 -7.61 10.23 33.46
CA ALA A 300 -7.77 9.05 32.60
C ALA A 300 -6.81 7.92 32.99
N TRP A 301 -5.56 8.23 33.33
CA TRP A 301 -4.54 7.28 33.79
C TRP A 301 -5.01 6.52 35.04
N ASN A 302 -5.52 7.27 36.03
CA ASN A 302 -6.06 6.70 37.25
C ASN A 302 -7.32 5.88 37.00
N ALA A 303 -8.22 6.34 36.13
CA ALA A 303 -9.43 5.61 35.77
C ALA A 303 -9.12 4.28 35.05
N ALA A 304 -8.05 4.24 34.26
CA ALA A 304 -7.56 3.05 33.57
C ALA A 304 -6.82 2.06 34.50
N GLY A 305 -6.49 2.46 35.73
CA GLY A 305 -5.74 1.62 36.67
C GLY A 305 -4.29 1.36 36.22
N LEU A 306 -3.72 2.27 35.44
CA LEU A 306 -2.31 2.20 35.04
C LEU A 306 -1.39 2.50 36.23
N PRO A 307 -0.12 2.01 36.24
CA PRO A 307 0.79 2.25 37.35
C PRO A 307 1.04 3.76 37.56
N GLU A 308 0.69 4.28 38.74
CA GLU A 308 0.83 5.70 39.06
C GLU A 308 2.29 6.16 38.98
N GLU A 309 3.22 5.33 39.47
CA GLU A 309 4.66 5.63 39.49
C GLU A 309 5.22 5.91 38.09
N TRP A 310 4.69 5.25 37.05
CA TRP A 310 5.14 5.49 35.67
C TRP A 310 4.80 6.90 35.20
N LEU A 311 3.59 7.38 35.48
CA LEU A 311 3.20 8.74 35.11
C LEU A 311 3.87 9.77 36.02
N ARG A 312 4.05 9.44 37.32
CA ARG A 312 4.74 10.29 38.30
C ARG A 312 6.21 10.53 37.91
N THR A 313 6.95 9.50 37.52
CA THR A 313 8.35 9.65 37.06
C THR A 313 8.43 10.44 35.76
N LEU A 314 7.52 10.20 34.81
CA LEU A 314 7.47 10.96 33.57
C LEU A 314 7.12 12.44 33.81
N ALA A 315 6.19 12.72 34.73
CA ALA A 315 5.83 14.09 35.08
C ALA A 315 6.94 14.84 35.82
N SER A 316 7.81 14.14 36.55
CA SER A 316 8.92 14.77 37.28
C SER A 316 9.96 15.45 36.38
N VAL A 317 9.95 15.13 35.09
CA VAL A 317 10.82 15.75 34.07
C VAL A 317 10.06 16.64 33.08
N SER A 318 8.74 16.75 33.26
CA SER A 318 7.87 17.64 32.47
C SER A 318 7.73 19.00 33.15
N ASP A 319 7.20 20.00 32.45
CA ASP A 319 6.93 21.32 33.04
C ASP A 319 5.62 21.35 33.86
N ALA A 320 4.95 20.20 33.98
CA ALA A 320 3.63 20.10 34.59
C ALA A 320 3.67 20.17 36.13
N ASP A 321 2.97 21.15 36.70
CA ASP A 321 2.76 21.26 38.15
C ASP A 321 1.49 20.46 38.56
N ILE A 322 1.66 19.15 38.77
CA ILE A 322 0.56 18.23 39.10
C ILE A 322 0.82 17.55 40.44
N ALA A 323 -0.19 17.56 41.31
CA ALA A 323 -0.20 16.75 42.53
C ALA A 323 -0.74 15.34 42.22
N PHE A 324 0.13 14.34 42.36
CA PHE A 324 -0.17 12.90 42.30
C PHE A 324 -0.57 12.37 43.67
#